data_AF-A0A415ENR1-F1
#
_entry.id   AF-A0A415ENR1-F1
#
_cell.length_a   1.000
_cell.length_b   1.000
_cell.length_c   1.000
_cell.angle_alpha   90.00
_cell.angle_beta   90.00
_cell.angle_gamma   90.00
#
_symmetry.space_group_name_H-M   'P 1'
#
loop_
_entity.id
_entity.type
_entity.pdbx_description
1 polymer ?
#
loop_
_entity_poly.entity_id
_entity_poly.type
_entity_poly.pdbx_seq_one_letter_code
_entity_poly.pdbx_strand_id
1 'polypeptide(L)'
;MTISDITLIIFLLGIFISIIGGAITLFGLVKKNGKLKRNLFIMLISLSSSLLAFVINNYRLISFSGLLFFAGIAGMFWGITLLIIEIFKIDGNKNKFFAVILCSITISLFSGMFLLSGSNNQKTFSLQTSEQGLRVPLPKISLDDETFIISGTGVANSTITIRKNDEVISTLSTDKNGDFKYIGNLPEKEDMVLDITDDNTSRQVTIKSLLTIEIEEAQRQEALNEREEEAKIQQTENQSTSESDDNNEDNGSQISKAEEEAIVKQKKALVEQIEEIVSNDLNRTEIDRITINENMGREDGSFVVLIHLIYDIKNSKSSTKETIEMFSSHIFASIVNPELVSDGAIFWQVPYHEAEPNEVLAKFSFIEEDGKALIKEESFYNTLK
;
A
#
# COMPACT_ATOMS: atom_id res chain seq x y z
N MET A 1 -1.14 -20.59 14.77
CA MET A 1 -2.55 -20.98 14.53
C MET A 1 -3.39 -19.96 15.25
N THR A 2 -4.01 -19.03 14.53
CA THR A 2 -4.81 -17.96 15.15
C THR A 2 -6.03 -18.56 15.84
N ILE A 3 -6.66 -17.83 16.76
CA ILE A 3 -7.93 -18.26 17.37
C ILE A 3 -8.98 -18.51 16.28
N SER A 4 -8.98 -17.73 15.19
CA SER A 4 -9.80 -17.96 13.99
C SER A 4 -9.49 -19.28 13.28
N ASP A 5 -8.22 -19.70 13.20
CA ASP A 5 -7.85 -20.98 12.58
C ASP A 5 -8.29 -22.17 13.44
N ILE A 6 -8.13 -22.08 14.77
CA ILE A 6 -8.59 -23.15 15.71
C ILE A 6 -10.11 -23.26 15.66
N THR A 7 -10.81 -22.12 15.63
CA THR A 7 -12.28 -22.09 15.54
C THR A 7 -12.77 -22.66 14.21
N LEU A 8 -12.06 -22.35 13.10
CA LEU A 8 -12.35 -22.92 11.78
C LEU A 8 -12.12 -24.43 11.75
N ILE A 9 -11.03 -24.94 12.33
CA ILE A 9 -10.77 -26.37 12.39
C ILE A 9 -11.81 -27.09 13.24
N ILE A 10 -12.19 -26.55 14.41
CA ILE A 10 -13.24 -27.13 15.25
C ILE A 10 -14.59 -27.14 14.53
N PHE A 11 -14.91 -26.06 13.79
CA PHE A 11 -16.13 -25.97 12.99
C PHE A 11 -16.15 -26.98 11.84
N LEU A 12 -15.04 -27.12 11.10
CA LEU A 12 -14.91 -28.11 10.03
C LEU A 12 -14.96 -29.55 10.59
N LEU A 13 -14.39 -29.79 11.76
CA LEU A 13 -14.48 -31.09 12.45
C LEU A 13 -15.93 -31.42 12.84
N GLY A 14 -16.69 -30.43 13.31
CA GLY A 14 -18.12 -30.57 13.63
C GLY A 14 -18.97 -30.91 12.41
N ILE A 15 -18.75 -30.22 11.29
CA ILE A 15 -19.41 -30.53 10.01
C ILE A 15 -19.06 -31.95 9.56
N PHE A 16 -17.78 -32.33 9.65
CA PHE A 16 -17.31 -33.65 9.23
C PHE A 16 -17.92 -34.79 10.06
N ILE A 17 -18.00 -34.64 11.39
CA ILE A 17 -18.64 -35.61 12.29
C ILE A 17 -20.14 -35.73 11.99
N SER A 18 -20.82 -34.61 11.72
CA SER A 18 -22.24 -34.62 11.37
C SER A 18 -22.52 -35.35 10.04
N ILE A 19 -21.66 -35.15 9.03
CA ILE A 19 -21.76 -35.83 7.72
C ILE A 19 -21.52 -37.34 7.88
N ILE A 20 -20.51 -37.74 8.66
CA ILE A 20 -20.23 -39.16 8.93
C ILE A 20 -21.37 -39.80 9.70
N GLY A 21 -21.91 -39.13 10.73
CA GLY A 21 -23.06 -39.60 11.50
C GLY A 21 -24.27 -39.86 10.59
N GLY A 22 -24.60 -38.88 9.74
CA GLY A 22 -25.65 -39.00 8.72
C GLY A 22 -25.43 -40.18 7.78
N ALA A 23 -24.21 -40.35 7.25
CA ALA A 23 -23.86 -41.44 6.34
C ALA A 23 -23.97 -42.83 7.00
N ILE A 24 -23.60 -42.97 8.28
CA ILE A 24 -23.71 -44.24 9.04
C ILE A 24 -25.19 -44.61 9.26
N THR A 25 -26.04 -43.66 9.66
CA THR A 25 -27.49 -43.90 9.76
C THR A 25 -28.10 -44.27 8.42
N LEU A 26 -27.68 -43.62 7.34
CA LEU A 26 -28.15 -43.92 5.99
C LEU A 26 -27.69 -45.32 5.53
N PHE A 27 -26.45 -45.71 5.84
CA PHE A 27 -25.91 -47.04 5.52
C PHE A 27 -26.64 -48.16 6.28
N GLY A 28 -27.00 -47.92 7.55
CA GLY A 28 -27.84 -48.83 8.35
C GLY A 28 -29.24 -49.03 7.74
N LEU A 29 -29.82 -47.95 7.19
CA LEU A 29 -31.10 -47.98 6.47
C LEU A 29 -31.01 -48.68 5.11
N VAL A 30 -29.89 -48.53 4.38
CA VAL A 30 -29.65 -49.16 3.07
C VAL A 30 -29.42 -50.67 3.20
N LYS A 31 -28.66 -51.13 4.21
CA LYS A 31 -28.40 -52.56 4.47
C LYS A 31 -29.69 -53.35 4.75
N LYS A 32 -30.70 -52.70 5.34
CA LYS A 32 -32.00 -53.29 5.67
C LYS A 32 -32.91 -53.50 4.44
N ASN A 33 -32.66 -52.78 3.35
CA ASN A 33 -33.57 -52.69 2.20
C ASN A 33 -32.94 -53.01 0.83
N GLY A 34 -31.84 -53.78 0.81
CA GLY A 34 -31.35 -54.70 -0.25
C GLY A 34 -31.21 -54.25 -1.72
N LYS A 35 -31.79 -53.14 -2.16
CA LYS A 35 -31.90 -52.71 -3.56
C LYS A 35 -31.93 -51.19 -3.73
N LEU A 36 -31.83 -50.40 -2.66
CA LEU A 36 -31.68 -48.96 -2.81
C LEU A 36 -30.26 -48.66 -3.28
N LYS A 37 -30.20 -48.15 -4.51
CA LYS A 37 -29.12 -48.36 -5.46
C LYS A 37 -27.88 -47.58 -5.08
N ARG A 38 -26.73 -48.23 -5.29
CA ARG A 38 -25.35 -47.69 -5.32
C ARG A 38 -25.24 -46.27 -5.88
N ASN A 39 -26.12 -45.90 -6.83
CA ASN A 39 -26.15 -44.59 -7.46
C ASN A 39 -26.59 -43.44 -6.54
N LEU A 40 -27.52 -43.67 -5.60
CA LEU A 40 -27.94 -42.61 -4.65
C LEU A 40 -26.82 -42.31 -3.64
N PHE A 41 -26.11 -43.37 -3.22
CA PHE A 41 -24.96 -43.24 -2.34
C PHE A 41 -23.79 -42.53 -3.02
N ILE A 42 -23.50 -42.84 -4.30
CA ILE A 42 -22.47 -42.15 -5.10
C ILE A 42 -22.86 -40.67 -5.33
N MET A 43 -24.14 -40.36 -5.54
CA MET A 43 -24.62 -38.99 -5.73
C MET A 43 -24.48 -38.14 -4.46
N LEU A 44 -24.80 -38.71 -3.30
CA LEU A 44 -24.64 -38.04 -2.00
C LEU A 44 -23.16 -37.78 -1.66
N ILE A 45 -22.27 -38.74 -1.94
CA ILE A 45 -20.82 -38.56 -1.76
C ILE A 45 -20.28 -37.47 -2.70
N SER A 46 -20.73 -37.44 -3.96
CA SER A 46 -20.34 -36.41 -4.93
C SER A 46 -20.80 -35.01 -4.50
N LEU A 47 -22.00 -34.91 -3.93
CA LEU A 47 -22.56 -33.64 -3.45
C LEU A 47 -21.84 -33.14 -2.19
N SER A 48 -21.54 -34.03 -1.24
CA SER A 48 -20.77 -33.66 -0.04
C SER A 48 -19.34 -33.23 -0.36
N SER A 49 -18.69 -33.89 -1.33
CA SER A 49 -17.33 -33.52 -1.74
C SER A 49 -17.29 -32.18 -2.49
N SER A 50 -18.31 -31.87 -3.29
CA SER A 50 -18.40 -30.57 -3.98
C SER A 50 -18.67 -29.42 -3.02
N LEU A 51 -19.53 -29.65 -2.01
CA LEU A 51 -19.82 -28.66 -0.98
C LEU A 51 -18.59 -28.40 -0.09
N LEU A 52 -17.84 -29.46 0.27
CA LEU A 52 -16.60 -29.33 1.03
C LEU A 52 -15.53 -28.57 0.22
N ALA A 53 -15.38 -28.86 -1.07
CA ALA A 53 -14.45 -28.13 -1.94
C ALA A 53 -14.84 -26.65 -2.09
N PHE A 54 -16.13 -26.34 -2.19
CA PHE A 54 -16.62 -24.95 -2.27
C PHE A 54 -16.37 -24.17 -0.98
N VAL A 55 -16.61 -24.77 0.19
CA VAL A 55 -16.31 -24.14 1.49
C VAL A 55 -14.80 -23.93 1.64
N ILE A 56 -13.98 -24.90 1.26
CA ILE A 56 -12.51 -24.77 1.29
C ILE A 56 -12.00 -23.73 0.28
N ASN A 57 -12.69 -23.50 -0.84
CA ASN A 57 -12.25 -22.51 -1.84
C ASN A 57 -12.72 -21.08 -1.52
N ASN A 58 -13.75 -20.91 -0.70
CA ASN A 58 -14.37 -19.60 -0.41
C ASN A 58 -14.33 -19.18 1.07
N TYR A 59 -13.77 -19.97 2.00
CA TYR A 59 -13.76 -19.63 3.43
C TYR A 59 -13.05 -18.30 3.76
N ARG A 60 -12.15 -17.82 2.89
CA ARG A 60 -11.48 -16.51 3.07
C ARG A 60 -12.37 -15.31 2.75
N LEU A 61 -13.53 -15.52 2.13
CA LEU A 61 -14.47 -14.48 1.71
C LEU A 61 -15.72 -14.40 2.59
N ILE A 62 -15.88 -15.30 3.58
CA ILE A 62 -17.07 -15.40 4.41
C ILE A 62 -16.71 -14.99 5.85
N SER A 63 -17.29 -13.90 6.33
CA SER A 63 -17.13 -13.46 7.72
C SER A 63 -17.73 -14.48 8.70
N PHE A 64 -17.21 -14.55 9.94
CA PHE A 64 -17.72 -15.45 10.98
C PHE A 64 -19.22 -15.23 11.26
N SER A 65 -19.70 -13.99 11.17
CA SER A 65 -21.12 -13.65 11.25
C SER A 65 -21.93 -14.22 10.08
N GLY A 66 -21.38 -14.20 8.86
CA GLY A 66 -21.95 -14.89 7.70
C GLY A 66 -22.04 -16.40 7.90
N LEU A 67 -20.99 -17.00 8.47
CA LEU A 67 -20.94 -18.44 8.76
C LEU A 67 -22.03 -18.87 9.76
N LEU A 68 -22.22 -18.09 10.83
CA LEU A 68 -23.27 -18.33 11.83
C LEU A 68 -24.67 -18.14 11.25
N PHE A 69 -24.85 -17.16 10.36
CA PHE A 69 -26.11 -16.96 9.64
C PHE A 69 -26.45 -18.19 8.77
N PHE A 70 -25.47 -18.74 8.04
CA PHE A 70 -25.69 -19.96 7.25
C PHE A 70 -25.94 -21.21 8.10
N ALA A 71 -25.24 -21.35 9.23
CA ALA A 71 -25.49 -22.45 10.17
C ALA A 71 -26.91 -22.38 10.78
N GLY A 72 -27.39 -21.17 11.11
CA GLY A 72 -28.75 -20.94 11.59
C GLY A 72 -29.80 -21.32 10.54
N ILE A 73 -29.59 -20.93 9.28
CA ILE A 73 -30.48 -21.29 8.17
C ILE A 73 -30.50 -22.81 7.96
N ALA A 74 -29.32 -23.46 7.90
CA ALA A 74 -29.22 -24.91 7.71
C ALA A 74 -29.91 -25.69 8.85
N GLY A 75 -29.76 -25.23 10.11
CA GLY A 75 -30.43 -25.81 11.27
C GLY A 75 -31.94 -25.68 11.20
N MET A 76 -32.46 -24.54 10.75
CA MET A 76 -33.90 -24.31 10.60
C MET A 76 -34.50 -25.25 9.53
N PHE A 77 -33.81 -25.46 8.41
CA PHE A 77 -34.24 -26.38 7.36
C PHE A 77 -34.17 -27.85 7.80
N TRP A 78 -33.16 -28.24 8.60
CA TRP A 78 -33.09 -29.58 9.17
C TRP A 78 -34.26 -29.85 10.12
N GLY A 79 -34.59 -28.88 10.98
CA GLY A 79 -35.75 -28.95 11.87
C GLY A 79 -37.08 -29.09 11.12
N ILE A 80 -37.27 -28.30 10.06
CA ILE A 80 -38.47 -28.39 9.20
C ILE A 80 -38.55 -29.77 8.52
N THR A 81 -37.43 -30.31 8.06
CA THR A 81 -37.38 -31.63 7.41
C THR A 81 -37.78 -32.75 8.37
N LEU A 82 -37.28 -32.73 9.62
CA LEU A 82 -37.67 -33.69 10.65
C LEU A 82 -39.14 -33.55 11.04
N LEU A 83 -39.65 -32.32 11.15
CA LEU A 83 -41.04 -32.04 11.47
C LEU A 83 -41.98 -32.54 10.36
N ILE A 84 -41.61 -32.41 9.08
CA ILE A 84 -42.35 -32.98 7.95
C ILE A 84 -42.34 -34.51 8.00
N ILE A 85 -41.22 -35.15 8.35
CA ILE A 85 -41.12 -36.61 8.47
C ILE A 85 -42.03 -37.14 9.61
N GLU A 86 -42.08 -36.42 10.74
CA GLU A 86 -42.90 -36.76 11.91
C GLU A 86 -44.40 -36.59 11.63
N ILE A 87 -44.80 -35.47 11.01
CA ILE A 87 -46.20 -35.17 10.67
C ILE A 87 -46.75 -36.19 9.67
N PHE A 88 -45.96 -36.61 8.70
CA PHE A 88 -46.45 -37.44 7.62
C PHE A 88 -46.44 -38.93 7.89
N LYS A 89 -45.94 -39.41 9.06
CA LYS A 89 -45.83 -40.83 9.50
C LYS A 89 -46.26 -41.80 8.40
N ILE A 90 -45.35 -41.95 7.43
CA ILE A 90 -45.66 -42.44 6.09
C ILE A 90 -45.82 -43.95 6.14
N ASP A 91 -46.99 -44.39 6.56
CA ASP A 91 -47.44 -45.76 6.37
C ASP A 91 -47.96 -45.93 4.94
N GLY A 92 -47.14 -46.58 4.13
CA GLY A 92 -47.62 -47.22 2.90
C GLY A 92 -47.35 -46.46 1.59
N ASN A 93 -47.30 -47.25 0.53
CA ASN A 93 -46.67 -46.97 -0.77
C ASN A 93 -47.24 -45.78 -1.56
N LYS A 94 -48.36 -45.18 -1.15
CA LYS A 94 -48.96 -44.02 -1.82
C LYS A 94 -48.37 -42.67 -1.36
N ASN A 95 -47.71 -42.62 -0.21
CA ASN A 95 -47.16 -41.37 0.35
C ASN A 95 -45.68 -41.14 0.01
N LYS A 96 -45.04 -42.10 -0.67
CA LYS A 96 -43.62 -41.99 -1.07
C LYS A 96 -43.41 -41.04 -2.25
N PHE A 97 -44.41 -40.84 -3.10
CA PHE A 97 -44.33 -39.93 -4.24
C PHE A 97 -44.45 -38.46 -3.79
N PHE A 98 -45.29 -38.17 -2.80
CA PHE A 98 -45.44 -36.83 -2.22
C PHE A 98 -44.21 -36.37 -1.43
N ALA A 99 -43.57 -37.27 -0.67
CA ALA A 99 -42.34 -36.93 0.07
C ALA A 99 -41.15 -36.62 -0.85
N VAL A 100 -41.04 -37.29 -1.99
CA VAL A 100 -40.00 -37.02 -3.00
C VAL A 100 -40.26 -35.69 -3.72
N ILE A 101 -41.53 -35.35 -4.00
CA ILE A 101 -41.90 -34.07 -4.61
C ILE A 101 -41.68 -32.90 -3.64
N LEU A 102 -42.06 -33.02 -2.37
CA LEU A 102 -41.82 -31.97 -1.37
C LEU A 102 -40.31 -31.73 -1.15
N CYS A 103 -39.51 -32.80 -1.07
CA CYS A 103 -38.06 -32.71 -0.91
C CYS A 103 -37.37 -32.09 -2.14
N SER A 104 -37.89 -32.36 -3.35
CA SER A 104 -37.41 -31.72 -4.58
C SER A 104 -37.77 -30.23 -4.64
N ILE A 105 -38.94 -29.81 -4.14
CA ILE A 105 -39.34 -28.39 -4.09
C ILE A 105 -38.46 -27.61 -3.09
N THR A 106 -38.13 -28.21 -1.94
CA THR A 106 -37.21 -27.58 -0.98
C THR A 106 -35.77 -27.50 -1.48
N ILE A 107 -35.30 -28.51 -2.22
CA ILE A 107 -33.94 -28.52 -2.81
C ILE A 107 -33.85 -27.54 -4.00
N SER A 108 -34.91 -27.41 -4.81
CA SER A 108 -34.94 -26.43 -5.93
C SER A 108 -35.02 -24.98 -5.46
N LEU A 109 -35.71 -24.70 -4.34
CA LEU A 109 -35.69 -23.36 -3.73
C LEU A 109 -34.33 -23.03 -3.10
N PHE A 110 -33.59 -24.05 -2.63
CA PHE A 110 -32.23 -23.89 -2.11
C PHE A 110 -31.19 -23.61 -3.22
N SER A 111 -31.31 -24.22 -4.40
CA SER A 111 -30.47 -23.86 -5.57
C SER A 111 -30.77 -22.47 -6.14
N GLY A 112 -31.98 -21.97 -5.98
CA GLY A 112 -32.37 -20.63 -6.45
C GLY A 112 -31.84 -19.47 -5.61
N MET A 113 -31.45 -19.70 -4.35
CA MET A 113 -31.06 -18.63 -3.43
C MET A 113 -29.54 -18.36 -3.37
N PHE A 114 -28.65 -19.17 -3.96
CA PHE A 114 -27.21 -19.03 -3.70
C PHE A 114 -26.31 -19.02 -4.94
N LEU A 115 -26.83 -18.47 -6.05
CA LEU A 115 -26.10 -18.04 -7.23
C LEU A 115 -25.45 -16.64 -7.09
N LEU A 116 -25.33 -16.12 -5.86
CA LEU A 116 -24.95 -14.72 -5.61
C LEU A 116 -23.55 -14.53 -5.00
N SER A 117 -22.66 -15.52 -5.04
CA SER A 117 -21.25 -15.29 -4.67
C SER A 117 -20.26 -16.22 -5.36
N GLY A 118 -19.46 -15.63 -6.26
CA GLY A 118 -18.08 -16.04 -6.51
C GLY A 118 -17.77 -16.78 -7.82
N SER A 119 -17.35 -16.04 -8.86
CA SER A 119 -16.07 -16.20 -9.57
C SER A 119 -16.14 -15.77 -11.05
N ASN A 120 -15.47 -14.64 -11.31
CA ASN A 120 -14.69 -14.22 -12.49
C ASN A 120 -15.18 -14.42 -13.93
N ASN A 121 -15.16 -13.26 -14.62
CA ASN A 121 -14.91 -13.05 -16.04
C ASN A 121 -15.96 -13.56 -17.03
N GLN A 122 -17.03 -12.78 -17.18
CA GLN A 122 -17.43 -12.31 -18.51
C GLN A 122 -17.76 -10.82 -18.47
N LYS A 123 -17.10 -10.08 -19.38
CA LYS A 123 -17.31 -8.66 -19.72
C LYS A 123 -18.66 -8.13 -19.27
N THR A 124 -18.69 -7.29 -18.24
CA THR A 124 -19.88 -6.50 -17.93
C THR A 124 -19.46 -5.13 -17.39
N PHE A 125 -20.20 -4.15 -17.88
CA PHE A 125 -19.96 -2.70 -17.88
C PHE A 125 -19.67 -2.15 -16.47
N SER A 126 -18.54 -1.46 -16.30
CA SER A 126 -18.14 -0.84 -15.04
C SER A 126 -18.86 0.48 -14.81
N LEU A 127 -19.54 0.60 -13.66
CA LEU A 127 -19.71 1.88 -12.96
C LEU A 127 -18.65 1.91 -11.85
N GLN A 128 -17.72 2.84 -11.96
CA GLN A 128 -16.57 3.01 -11.06
C GLN A 128 -17.06 3.32 -9.64
N THR A 129 -16.70 2.46 -8.67
CA THR A 129 -16.58 2.84 -7.25
C THR A 129 -15.13 2.57 -6.86
N SER A 130 -14.46 3.61 -6.37
CA SER A 130 -13.02 3.64 -6.12
C SER A 130 -12.63 2.78 -4.91
N GLU A 131 -11.95 1.64 -5.12
CA GLU A 131 -11.26 0.88 -4.07
C GLU A 131 -9.95 1.60 -3.66
N GLN A 132 -10.02 2.67 -2.85
CA GLN A 132 -8.83 3.24 -2.19
C GLN A 132 -8.69 2.61 -0.80
N GLY A 133 -7.66 1.80 -0.57
CA GLY A 133 -7.32 1.31 0.78
C GLY A 133 -6.57 2.38 1.59
N LEU A 134 -6.46 2.20 2.92
CA LEU A 134 -5.76 3.15 3.79
C LEU A 134 -4.28 3.33 3.42
N ARG A 135 -3.88 4.60 3.27
CA ARG A 135 -2.52 5.05 3.00
C ARG A 135 -2.19 6.21 3.91
N VAL A 136 -1.03 6.12 4.53
CA VAL A 136 -0.51 7.15 5.42
C VAL A 136 0.94 7.42 5.07
N PRO A 137 1.21 8.50 4.31
CA PRO A 137 2.53 9.08 4.12
C PRO A 137 3.29 9.39 5.42
N LEU A 138 4.57 9.72 5.26
CA LEU A 138 5.39 10.20 6.36
C LEU A 138 4.81 11.49 6.97
N PRO A 139 4.87 11.63 8.30
CA PRO A 139 4.36 12.79 9.00
C PRO A 139 5.20 14.02 8.69
N LYS A 140 4.55 15.14 8.41
CA LYS A 140 5.23 16.44 8.32
C LYS A 140 5.43 17.00 9.72
N ILE A 141 6.62 17.51 10.02
CA ILE A 141 7.00 18.02 11.34
C ILE A 141 7.21 19.54 11.24
N SER A 142 6.62 20.29 12.17
CA SER A 142 6.86 21.73 12.37
C SER A 142 7.50 21.91 13.75
N LEU A 143 8.77 22.35 13.76
CA LEU A 143 9.48 22.65 15.01
C LEU A 143 9.02 23.97 15.64
N ASP A 144 8.68 24.97 14.81
CA ASP A 144 8.23 26.28 15.28
C ASP A 144 6.91 26.21 16.06
N ASP A 145 5.99 25.35 15.59
CA ASP A 145 4.68 25.14 16.22
C ASP A 145 4.66 23.93 17.16
N GLU A 146 5.79 23.22 17.32
CA GLU A 146 5.92 21.95 18.05
C GLU A 146 4.83 20.91 17.68
N THR A 147 4.45 20.85 16.40
CA THR A 147 3.36 20.00 15.90
C THR A 147 3.82 19.06 14.79
N PHE A 148 3.04 18.00 14.59
CA PHE A 148 3.14 17.14 13.43
C PHE A 148 1.79 17.03 12.72
N ILE A 149 1.87 16.80 11.41
CA ILE A 149 0.72 16.64 10.52
C ILE A 149 0.81 15.26 9.89
N ILE A 150 -0.25 14.47 10.08
CA ILE A 150 -0.45 13.21 9.35
C ILE A 150 -1.56 13.46 8.33
N SER A 151 -1.19 13.42 7.06
CA SER A 151 -2.14 13.41 5.94
C SER A 151 -2.15 12.02 5.32
N GLY A 152 -3.30 11.59 4.80
CA GLY A 152 -3.39 10.31 4.11
C GLY A 152 -4.68 10.16 3.32
N THR A 153 -4.84 8.97 2.74
CA THR A 153 -6.03 8.59 1.97
C THR A 153 -6.62 7.30 2.50
N GLY A 154 -7.93 7.14 2.39
CA GLY A 154 -8.65 5.92 2.70
C GLY A 154 -9.93 5.82 1.89
N VAL A 155 -10.79 4.87 2.24
CA VAL A 155 -12.11 4.75 1.60
C VAL A 155 -12.89 6.06 1.81
N ALA A 156 -13.48 6.65 0.77
CA ALA A 156 -14.21 7.92 0.90
C ALA A 156 -15.41 7.82 1.85
N ASN A 157 -15.62 8.86 2.67
CA ASN A 157 -16.63 8.91 3.74
C ASN A 157 -16.54 7.75 4.76
N SER A 158 -15.35 7.18 4.96
CA SER A 158 -15.08 6.15 5.97
C SER A 158 -14.47 6.74 7.23
N THR A 159 -14.35 5.91 8.27
CA THR A 159 -13.80 6.33 9.55
C THR A 159 -12.35 5.89 9.67
N ILE A 160 -11.47 6.83 10.02
CA ILE A 160 -10.08 6.60 10.37
C ILE A 160 -9.93 6.70 11.89
N THR A 161 -9.34 5.69 12.51
CA THR A 161 -9.04 5.67 13.94
C THR A 161 -7.53 5.79 14.13
N ILE A 162 -7.10 6.68 15.02
CA ILE A 162 -5.69 6.83 15.40
C ILE A 162 -5.54 6.34 16.83
N ARG A 163 -4.62 5.41 17.05
CA ARG A 163 -4.29 4.85 18.36
C ARG A 163 -2.84 5.11 18.75
N LYS A 164 -2.62 5.24 20.04
CA LYS A 164 -1.30 5.23 20.68
C LYS A 164 -1.32 4.13 21.74
N ASN A 165 -0.43 3.15 21.63
CA ASN A 165 -0.38 2.03 22.60
C ASN A 165 -1.75 1.37 22.84
N ASP A 166 -2.47 1.05 21.75
CA ASP A 166 -3.85 0.51 21.75
C ASP A 166 -4.96 1.44 22.29
N GLU A 167 -4.64 2.63 22.80
CA GLU A 167 -5.61 3.65 23.20
C GLU A 167 -6.03 4.52 22.02
N VAL A 168 -7.34 4.68 21.80
CA VAL A 168 -7.86 5.57 20.74
C VAL A 168 -7.65 7.02 21.15
N ILE A 169 -6.74 7.71 20.45
CA ILE A 169 -6.43 9.12 20.69
C ILE A 169 -7.25 10.05 19.79
N SER A 170 -7.69 9.57 18.62
CA SER A 170 -8.50 10.36 17.69
C SER A 170 -9.32 9.48 16.75
N THR A 171 -10.42 10.03 16.25
CA THR A 171 -11.27 9.43 15.22
C THR A 171 -11.68 10.51 14.23
N LEU A 172 -11.45 10.26 12.94
CA LEU A 172 -11.64 11.19 11.83
C LEU A 172 -12.52 10.55 10.77
N SER A 173 -13.15 11.35 9.92
CA SER A 173 -13.78 10.86 8.69
C SER A 173 -12.96 11.31 7.48
N THR A 174 -12.83 10.44 6.49
CA THR A 174 -12.28 10.82 5.19
C THR A 174 -13.31 11.64 4.40
N ASP A 175 -12.82 12.55 3.55
CA ASP A 175 -13.70 13.36 2.71
C ASP A 175 -14.24 12.58 1.49
N LYS A 176 -14.92 13.29 0.58
CA LYS A 176 -15.48 12.72 -0.67
C LYS A 176 -14.42 12.13 -1.60
N ASN A 177 -13.16 12.54 -1.47
CA ASN A 177 -12.02 12.07 -2.24
C ASN A 177 -11.25 10.96 -1.50
N GLY A 178 -11.61 10.69 -0.23
CA GLY A 178 -10.90 9.75 0.62
C GLY A 178 -9.77 10.39 1.44
N ASP A 179 -9.59 11.70 1.36
CA ASP A 179 -8.48 12.39 2.03
C ASP A 179 -8.79 12.61 3.52
N PHE A 180 -7.78 12.51 4.39
CA PHE A 180 -7.88 12.86 5.80
C PHE A 180 -6.63 13.62 6.27
N LYS A 181 -6.80 14.40 7.34
CA LYS A 181 -5.72 15.16 7.98
C LYS A 181 -5.88 15.12 9.50
N TYR A 182 -4.79 14.77 10.18
CA TYR A 182 -4.65 14.84 11.63
C TYR A 182 -3.50 15.78 11.98
N ILE A 183 -3.68 16.56 13.04
CA ILE A 183 -2.66 17.44 13.61
C ILE A 183 -2.51 17.06 15.08
N GLY A 184 -1.28 16.81 15.51
CA GLY A 184 -0.94 16.49 16.89
C GLY A 184 0.31 17.23 17.35
N ASN A 185 0.58 17.19 18.65
CA ASN A 185 1.77 17.81 19.23
C ASN A 185 2.94 16.83 19.21
N LEU A 186 4.15 17.33 18.95
CA LEU A 186 5.36 16.52 18.98
C LEU A 186 5.62 15.97 20.39
N PRO A 187 6.11 14.72 20.50
CA PRO A 187 6.54 14.20 21.79
C PRO A 187 7.85 14.87 22.23
N GLU A 188 7.97 15.20 23.52
CA GLU A 188 9.14 15.92 24.04
C GLU A 188 10.42 15.07 24.08
N LYS A 189 10.31 13.80 24.53
CA LYS A 189 11.48 13.01 24.96
C LYS A 189 11.72 11.71 24.20
N GLU A 190 10.65 11.01 23.84
CA GLU A 190 10.74 9.70 23.20
C GLU A 190 9.86 9.68 21.95
N ASP A 191 10.34 9.02 20.91
CA ASP A 191 9.59 8.87 19.66
C ASP A 191 8.23 8.21 19.93
N MET A 192 7.21 8.69 19.26
CA MET A 192 5.84 8.20 19.41
C MET A 192 5.44 7.38 18.21
N VAL A 193 5.05 6.12 18.44
CA VAL A 193 4.45 5.28 17.41
C VAL A 193 2.92 5.40 17.48
N LEU A 194 2.31 5.63 16.33
CA LEU A 194 0.87 5.72 16.15
C LEU A 194 0.38 4.63 15.19
N ASP A 195 -0.69 3.96 15.59
CA ASP A 195 -1.43 3.01 14.74
C ASP A 195 -2.63 3.71 14.12
N ILE A 196 -2.69 3.75 12.79
CA ILE A 196 -3.75 4.38 12.03
C ILE A 196 -4.51 3.29 11.31
N THR A 197 -5.81 3.20 11.56
CA THR A 197 -6.64 2.10 11.06
C THR A 197 -7.90 2.61 10.36
N ASP A 198 -8.22 2.00 9.23
CA ASP A 198 -9.59 1.96 8.69
C ASP A 198 -10.24 0.63 9.11
N ASP A 199 -11.51 0.43 8.81
CA ASP A 199 -12.26 -0.77 9.20
C ASP A 199 -11.61 -2.09 8.71
N ASN A 200 -10.66 -2.05 7.76
CA ASN A 200 -10.10 -3.22 7.09
C ASN A 200 -8.55 -3.32 7.16
N THR A 201 -7.84 -2.24 7.43
CA THR A 201 -6.38 -2.10 7.27
C THR A 201 -5.77 -1.20 8.35
N SER A 202 -4.52 -1.48 8.72
CA SER A 202 -3.77 -0.79 9.76
C SER A 202 -2.38 -0.38 9.27
N ARG A 203 -1.91 0.80 9.65
CA ARG A 203 -0.59 1.36 9.32
C ARG A 203 0.05 1.95 10.56
N GLN A 204 1.35 1.71 10.73
CA GLN A 204 2.15 2.33 11.79
C GLN A 204 2.93 3.52 11.26
N VAL A 205 2.93 4.60 12.04
CA VAL A 205 3.70 5.81 11.78
C VAL A 205 4.49 6.18 13.02
N THR A 206 5.79 6.42 12.85
CA THR A 206 6.67 6.90 13.92
C THR A 206 6.82 8.41 13.82
N ILE A 207 6.51 9.11 14.90
CA ILE A 207 6.72 10.55 15.08
C ILE A 207 7.99 10.72 15.91
N LYS A 208 9.01 11.37 15.35
CA LYS A 208 10.25 11.67 16.09
C LYS A 208 9.98 12.68 17.21
N SER A 209 10.66 12.52 18.33
CA SER A 209 10.61 13.47 19.43
C SER A 209 11.44 14.72 19.19
N LEU A 210 11.12 15.80 19.90
CA LEU A 210 11.92 17.04 19.89
C LEU A 210 13.38 16.75 20.24
N LEU A 211 13.63 15.95 21.29
CA LEU A 211 14.97 15.56 21.70
C LEU A 211 15.70 14.76 20.60
N THR A 212 15.02 13.83 19.93
CA THR A 212 15.60 13.05 18.83
C THR A 212 16.00 13.96 17.66
N ILE A 213 15.15 14.92 17.31
CA ILE A 213 15.40 15.86 16.21
C ILE A 213 16.59 16.77 16.55
N GLU A 214 16.64 17.31 17.77
CA GLU A 214 17.73 18.18 18.23
C GLU A 214 19.09 17.44 18.22
N ILE A 215 19.12 16.18 18.66
CA ILE A 215 20.33 15.34 18.59
C ILE A 215 20.76 15.08 17.15
N GLU A 216 19.82 14.75 16.25
CA GLU A 216 20.12 14.51 14.84
C GLU A 216 20.63 15.78 14.13
N GLU A 217 20.08 16.95 14.46
CA GLU A 217 20.53 18.23 13.93
C GLU A 217 21.93 18.60 14.44
N ALA A 218 22.19 18.41 15.74
CA ALA A 218 23.51 18.62 16.33
C ALA A 218 24.57 17.72 15.68
N GLN A 219 24.28 16.43 15.52
CA GLN A 219 25.16 15.48 14.85
C GLN A 219 25.38 15.83 13.37
N ARG A 220 24.34 16.29 12.67
CA ARG A 220 24.47 16.75 11.28
C ARG A 220 25.38 17.97 11.19
N GLN A 221 25.29 18.91 12.13
CA GLN A 221 26.15 20.08 12.17
C GLN A 221 27.59 19.72 12.51
N GLU A 222 27.81 18.80 13.46
CA GLU A 222 29.13 18.27 13.77
C GLU A 222 29.76 17.58 12.54
N ALA A 223 29.00 16.74 11.83
CA ALA A 223 29.48 16.09 10.61
C ALA A 223 29.76 17.07 9.46
N LEU A 224 29.04 18.19 9.37
CA LEU A 224 29.35 19.27 8.42
C LEU A 224 30.66 19.96 8.79
N ASN A 225 30.85 20.29 10.06
CA ASN A 225 32.07 20.92 10.55
C ASN A 225 33.29 20.01 10.36
N GLU A 226 33.16 18.71 10.65
CA GLU A 226 34.22 17.72 10.40
C GLU A 226 34.58 17.65 8.91
N ARG A 227 33.59 17.64 8.01
CA ARG A 227 33.85 17.68 6.56
C ARG A 227 34.51 18.97 6.10
N GLU A 228 34.13 20.10 6.68
CA GLU A 228 34.78 21.39 6.40
C GLU A 228 36.23 21.42 6.88
N GLU A 229 36.52 20.84 8.04
CA GLU A 229 37.88 20.70 8.57
C GLU A 229 38.72 19.73 7.73
N GLU A 230 38.16 18.58 7.34
CA GLU A 230 38.81 17.63 6.43
C GLU A 230 39.08 18.24 5.05
N ALA A 231 38.16 19.05 4.51
CA ALA A 231 38.34 19.77 3.26
C ALA A 231 39.48 20.82 3.37
N LYS A 232 39.58 21.53 4.50
CA LYS A 232 40.68 22.48 4.77
C LYS A 232 42.04 21.77 4.91
N ILE A 233 42.07 20.57 5.51
CA ILE A 233 43.29 19.78 5.64
C ILE A 233 43.74 19.24 4.27
N GLN A 234 42.82 18.77 3.42
CA GLN A 234 43.15 18.30 2.07
C GLN A 234 43.63 19.43 1.15
N GLN A 235 43.12 20.65 1.33
CA GLN A 235 43.66 21.85 0.65
C GLN A 235 45.09 22.18 1.12
N THR A 236 45.43 21.92 2.39
CA THR A 236 46.76 22.18 2.94
C THR A 236 47.79 21.09 2.57
N GLU A 237 47.37 19.83 2.47
CA GLU A 237 48.25 18.72 2.05
C GLU A 237 48.58 18.75 0.54
N ASN A 238 47.63 19.17 -0.31
CA ASN A 238 47.91 19.36 -1.75
C ASN A 238 48.89 20.52 -2.04
N GLN A 239 49.16 21.39 -1.06
CA GLN A 239 50.15 22.47 -1.19
C GLN A 239 51.58 22.04 -0.78
N SER A 240 51.78 20.80 -0.32
CA SER A 240 53.08 20.31 0.19
C SER A 240 53.79 19.33 -0.75
N THR A 241 53.31 19.10 -1.98
CA THR A 241 53.97 18.19 -2.94
C THR A 241 53.94 18.70 -4.39
N SER A 242 54.52 19.88 -4.64
CA SER A 242 55.10 20.22 -5.95
C SER A 242 56.03 21.44 -5.85
N GLU A 243 57.28 21.24 -5.44
CA GLU A 243 58.36 22.17 -5.78
C GLU A 243 59.03 21.68 -7.07
N SER A 244 58.64 22.24 -8.22
CA SER A 244 59.57 22.74 -9.25
C SER A 244 58.82 23.40 -10.41
N ASP A 245 59.27 24.63 -10.69
CA ASP A 245 59.26 25.36 -11.97
C ASP A 245 58.03 26.17 -12.42
N ASP A 246 58.21 27.48 -12.18
CA ASP A 246 58.02 28.62 -13.10
C ASP A 246 56.65 29.32 -13.20
N ASN A 247 56.53 30.40 -12.43
CA ASN A 247 55.83 31.67 -12.67
C ASN A 247 54.63 31.69 -13.64
N ASN A 248 53.41 31.75 -13.10
CA ASN A 248 52.50 32.88 -13.36
C ASN A 248 51.29 32.88 -12.40
N GLU A 249 51.11 34.03 -11.75
CA GLU A 249 49.92 34.56 -11.07
C GLU A 249 48.78 33.57 -10.77
N ASP A 250 48.89 32.92 -9.60
CA ASP A 250 47.79 32.21 -8.94
C ASP A 250 46.82 33.24 -8.33
N ASN A 251 45.77 33.54 -9.09
CA ASN A 251 44.60 34.23 -8.59
C ASN A 251 43.67 33.19 -7.94
N GLY A 252 44.11 32.64 -6.81
CA GLY A 252 43.33 31.73 -5.99
C GLY A 252 42.07 32.44 -5.51
N SER A 253 40.93 32.10 -6.13
CA SER A 253 39.63 32.66 -5.81
C SER A 253 39.25 32.30 -4.38
N GLN A 254 39.51 33.22 -3.44
CA GLN A 254 38.87 33.22 -2.14
C GLN A 254 37.40 33.53 -2.38
N ILE A 255 36.56 32.50 -2.45
CA ILE A 255 35.10 32.67 -2.47
C ILE A 255 34.75 33.51 -1.25
N SER A 256 34.25 34.71 -1.51
CA SER A 256 33.98 35.66 -0.44
C SER A 256 32.77 35.16 0.36
N LYS A 257 32.69 35.49 1.65
CA LYS A 257 31.50 35.17 2.48
C LYS A 257 30.17 35.62 1.84
N ALA A 258 30.22 36.69 1.05
CA ALA A 258 29.06 37.20 0.30
C ALA A 258 28.66 36.31 -0.90
N GLU A 259 29.60 35.58 -1.49
CA GLU A 259 29.38 34.66 -2.60
C GLU A 259 28.81 33.32 -2.11
N GLU A 260 29.28 32.83 -0.96
CA GLU A 260 28.71 31.66 -0.29
C GLU A 260 27.26 31.90 0.17
N GLU A 261 26.97 33.08 0.74
CA GLU A 261 25.60 33.50 1.07
C GLU A 261 24.69 33.61 -0.18
N ALA A 262 25.24 34.04 -1.32
CA ALA A 262 24.51 34.10 -2.58
C ALA A 262 24.18 32.70 -3.14
N ILE A 263 25.12 31.77 -3.06
CA ILE A 263 24.93 30.36 -3.46
C ILE A 263 23.82 29.70 -2.61
N VAL A 264 23.86 29.89 -1.29
CA VAL A 264 22.82 29.36 -0.39
C VAL A 264 21.44 29.89 -0.75
N LYS A 265 21.34 31.20 -1.06
CA LYS A 265 20.09 31.82 -1.48
C LYS A 265 19.56 31.24 -2.80
N GLN A 266 20.43 31.00 -3.78
CA GLN A 266 20.05 30.39 -5.05
C GLN A 266 19.56 28.94 -4.87
N LYS A 267 20.29 28.13 -4.08
CA LYS A 267 19.88 26.75 -3.76
C LYS A 267 18.49 26.73 -3.10
N LYS A 268 18.25 27.63 -2.14
CA LYS A 268 16.94 27.73 -1.47
C LYS A 268 15.81 28.09 -2.44
N ALA A 269 16.02 29.11 -3.29
CA ALA A 269 15.01 29.50 -4.29
C ALA A 269 14.69 28.37 -5.27
N LEU A 270 15.70 27.58 -5.66
CA LEU A 270 15.53 26.44 -6.53
C LEU A 270 14.74 25.30 -5.86
N VAL A 271 14.97 25.05 -4.56
CA VAL A 271 14.16 24.10 -3.78
C VAL A 271 12.69 24.55 -3.73
N GLU A 272 12.43 25.82 -3.40
CA GLU A 272 11.07 26.37 -3.35
C GLU A 272 10.35 26.24 -4.71
N GLN A 273 11.06 26.48 -5.81
CA GLN A 273 10.52 26.29 -7.17
C GLN A 273 10.16 24.82 -7.45
N ILE A 274 11.03 23.88 -7.08
CA ILE A 274 10.77 22.45 -7.26
C ILE A 274 9.56 22.01 -6.43
N GLU A 275 9.48 22.46 -5.17
CA GLU A 275 8.35 22.16 -4.28
C GLU A 275 7.02 22.70 -4.83
N GLU A 276 7.04 23.91 -5.41
CA GLU A 276 5.87 24.50 -6.06
C GLU A 276 5.42 23.68 -7.27
N ILE A 277 6.35 23.31 -8.17
CA ILE A 277 6.06 22.48 -9.35
C ILE A 277 5.44 21.15 -8.93
N VAL A 278 6.06 20.45 -7.97
CA VAL A 278 5.55 19.14 -7.53
C VAL A 278 4.17 19.28 -6.88
N SER A 279 3.96 20.31 -6.07
CA SER A 279 2.68 20.50 -5.35
C SER A 279 1.53 20.91 -6.28
N ASN A 280 1.82 21.73 -7.30
CA ASN A 280 0.78 22.30 -8.17
C ASN A 280 0.51 21.44 -9.41
N ASP A 281 1.55 20.84 -9.99
CA ASP A 281 1.46 20.25 -11.32
C ASP A 281 1.46 18.71 -11.28
N LEU A 282 1.97 18.09 -10.21
CA LEU A 282 2.14 16.65 -10.12
C LEU A 282 1.13 16.02 -9.15
N ASN A 283 0.08 15.43 -9.72
CA ASN A 283 -0.95 14.75 -8.94
C ASN A 283 -0.37 13.57 -8.12
N ARG A 284 -0.75 13.51 -6.83
CA ARG A 284 -0.42 12.40 -5.90
C ARG A 284 1.08 12.04 -5.93
N THR A 285 1.93 13.05 -6.03
CA THR A 285 3.38 12.91 -5.99
C THR A 285 3.92 13.61 -4.76
N GLU A 286 4.87 12.97 -4.09
CA GLU A 286 5.51 13.52 -2.88
C GLU A 286 7.02 13.61 -3.10
N ILE A 287 7.64 14.62 -2.50
CA ILE A 287 9.10 14.76 -2.46
C ILE A 287 9.61 13.98 -1.25
N ASP A 288 10.46 13.00 -1.51
CA ASP A 288 11.25 12.32 -0.47
C ASP A 288 12.48 13.16 -0.13
N ARG A 289 13.22 13.59 -1.16
CA ARG A 289 14.46 14.36 -0.98
C ARG A 289 14.83 15.17 -2.21
N ILE A 290 15.40 16.35 -1.99
CA ILE A 290 16.10 17.15 -3.02
C ILE A 290 17.54 17.35 -2.59
N THR A 291 18.48 17.16 -3.51
CA THR A 291 19.91 17.45 -3.33
C THR A 291 20.38 18.36 -4.46
N ILE A 292 21.06 19.46 -4.12
CA ILE A 292 21.62 20.40 -5.10
C ILE A 292 23.12 20.50 -4.84
N ASN A 293 23.91 20.10 -5.85
CA ASN A 293 25.37 20.11 -5.80
C ASN A 293 25.90 21.04 -6.89
N GLU A 294 27.08 21.61 -6.70
CA GLU A 294 27.78 22.30 -7.80
C GLU A 294 28.22 21.30 -8.86
N ASN A 295 28.15 21.72 -10.13
CA ASN A 295 28.58 20.90 -11.24
C ASN A 295 30.09 20.95 -11.38
N MET A 296 30.80 20.06 -10.68
CA MET A 296 32.26 19.92 -10.81
C MET A 296 32.73 19.52 -12.23
N GLY A 297 31.82 19.17 -13.13
CA GLY A 297 32.11 18.88 -14.54
C GLY A 297 32.03 20.09 -15.46
N ARG A 298 31.54 21.26 -14.99
CA ARG A 298 31.46 22.51 -15.75
C ARG A 298 32.09 23.66 -14.95
N GLU A 299 32.83 24.54 -15.62
CA GLU A 299 33.45 25.73 -15.00
C GLU A 299 32.49 26.94 -14.93
N ASP A 300 31.20 26.73 -15.18
CA ASP A 300 30.17 27.78 -15.24
C ASP A 300 29.50 28.04 -13.88
N GLY A 301 29.84 27.29 -12.83
CA GLY A 301 29.25 27.42 -11.50
C GLY A 301 27.79 26.96 -11.41
N SER A 302 27.28 26.28 -12.44
CA SER A 302 25.93 25.74 -12.46
C SER A 302 25.75 24.56 -11.48
N PHE A 303 24.51 24.21 -11.19
CA PHE A 303 24.17 23.13 -10.28
C PHE A 303 23.72 21.85 -10.99
N VAL A 304 23.99 20.72 -10.32
CA VAL A 304 23.39 19.41 -10.56
C VAL A 304 22.28 19.17 -9.53
N VAL A 305 21.07 18.87 -10.01
CA VAL A 305 19.90 18.67 -9.15
C VAL A 305 19.51 17.19 -9.11
N LEU A 306 19.36 16.62 -7.91
CA LEU A 306 18.88 15.26 -7.70
C LEU A 306 17.57 15.30 -6.94
N ILE A 307 16.50 14.75 -7.51
CA ILE A 307 15.15 14.78 -6.95
C ILE A 307 14.66 13.35 -6.74
N HIS A 308 14.29 13.01 -5.51
CA HIS A 308 13.67 11.73 -5.16
C HIS A 308 12.18 11.96 -4.93
N LEU A 309 11.36 11.28 -5.72
CA LEU A 309 9.91 11.42 -5.74
C LEU A 309 9.22 10.09 -5.49
N ILE A 310 8.04 10.18 -4.86
CA ILE A 310 7.14 9.06 -4.62
C ILE A 310 5.89 9.30 -5.45
N TYR A 311 5.58 8.42 -6.40
CA TYR A 311 4.34 8.49 -7.17
C TYR A 311 3.31 7.52 -6.64
N ASP A 312 2.27 8.07 -6.02
CA ASP A 312 1.31 7.28 -5.25
C ASP A 312 -0.05 7.05 -5.95
N ILE A 313 -0.01 6.68 -7.23
CA ILE A 313 -1.20 6.29 -8.00
C ILE A 313 -1.11 4.83 -8.46
N LYS A 314 -2.17 4.06 -8.19
CA LYS A 314 -2.34 2.69 -8.67
C LYS A 314 -2.72 2.68 -10.16
N ASN A 315 -1.72 2.80 -11.02
CA ASN A 315 -1.89 2.64 -12.47
C ASN A 315 -1.32 1.31 -12.96
N SER A 316 -1.63 0.94 -14.21
CA SER A 316 -0.89 -0.13 -14.88
C SER A 316 0.59 0.28 -15.01
N LYS A 317 1.51 -0.69 -15.10
CA LYS A 317 2.95 -0.40 -15.26
C LYS A 317 3.23 0.58 -16.42
N SER A 318 2.54 0.37 -17.55
CA SER A 318 2.65 1.23 -18.74
C SER A 318 2.20 2.67 -18.46
N SER A 319 1.05 2.85 -17.81
CA SER A 319 0.53 4.19 -17.50
C SER A 319 1.35 4.88 -16.42
N THR A 320 1.85 4.12 -15.42
CA THR A 320 2.83 4.61 -14.45
C THR A 320 4.07 5.13 -15.18
N LYS A 321 4.67 4.32 -16.06
CA LYS A 321 5.86 4.70 -16.83
C LYS A 321 5.65 6.00 -17.60
N GLU A 322 4.58 6.08 -18.39
CA GLU A 322 4.24 7.27 -19.18
C GLU A 322 4.05 8.50 -18.29
N THR A 323 3.39 8.33 -17.14
CA THR A 323 3.15 9.45 -16.22
C THR A 323 4.43 9.97 -15.59
N ILE A 324 5.29 9.08 -15.06
CA ILE A 324 6.52 9.50 -14.38
C ILE A 324 7.55 10.05 -15.37
N GLU A 325 7.55 9.58 -16.63
CA GLU A 325 8.37 10.14 -17.71
C GLU A 325 7.91 11.57 -18.08
N MET A 326 6.60 11.77 -18.24
CA MET A 326 6.02 13.08 -18.50
C MET A 326 6.29 14.05 -17.34
N PHE A 327 6.09 13.61 -16.09
CA PHE A 327 6.36 14.41 -14.89
C PHE A 327 7.84 14.77 -14.78
N SER A 328 8.75 13.82 -15.01
CA SER A 328 10.19 14.09 -14.97
C SER A 328 10.58 15.14 -16.00
N SER A 329 10.05 15.03 -17.21
CA SER A 329 10.29 16.00 -18.29
C SER A 329 9.74 17.38 -17.93
N HIS A 330 8.53 17.45 -17.37
CA HIS A 330 7.90 18.70 -16.93
C HIS A 330 8.71 19.39 -15.83
N ILE A 331 9.13 18.66 -14.80
CA ILE A 331 9.96 19.20 -13.72
C ILE A 331 11.25 19.76 -14.28
N PHE A 332 12.02 18.95 -15.02
CA PHE A 332 13.34 19.37 -15.45
C PHE A 332 13.26 20.52 -16.46
N ALA A 333 12.29 20.51 -17.38
CA ALA A 333 12.06 21.64 -18.29
C ALA A 333 11.63 22.93 -17.59
N SER A 334 11.03 22.84 -16.40
CA SER A 334 10.59 24.01 -15.63
C SER A 334 11.72 24.64 -14.79
N ILE A 335 12.77 23.86 -14.47
CA ILE A 335 13.92 24.34 -13.68
C ILE A 335 15.19 24.54 -14.51
N VAL A 336 15.24 24.02 -15.75
CA VAL A 336 16.42 24.14 -16.61
C VAL A 336 16.73 25.59 -16.88
N ASN A 337 17.98 25.96 -16.62
CA ASN A 337 18.50 27.29 -16.88
C ASN A 337 20.00 27.14 -17.13
N PRO A 338 20.53 27.51 -18.30
CA PRO A 338 21.95 27.36 -18.62
C PRO A 338 22.89 28.05 -17.62
N GLU A 339 22.40 29.06 -16.89
CA GLU A 339 23.18 29.81 -15.89
C GLU A 339 23.02 29.24 -14.46
N LEU A 340 22.12 28.27 -14.22
CA LEU A 340 21.78 27.82 -12.87
C LEU A 340 21.68 26.29 -12.73
N VAL A 341 21.04 25.59 -13.66
CA VAL A 341 20.84 24.13 -13.61
C VAL A 341 21.25 23.53 -14.95
N SER A 342 22.38 22.83 -14.94
CA SER A 342 22.99 22.24 -16.14
C SER A 342 22.74 20.74 -16.28
N ASP A 343 22.58 20.03 -15.18
CA ASP A 343 22.36 18.59 -15.16
C ASP A 343 21.38 18.21 -14.04
N GLY A 344 20.74 17.05 -14.18
CA GLY A 344 19.98 16.51 -13.05
C GLY A 344 19.53 15.08 -13.22
N ALA A 345 19.03 14.51 -12.12
CA ALA A 345 18.42 13.20 -12.13
C ALA A 345 17.19 13.15 -11.23
N ILE A 346 16.15 12.49 -11.72
CA ILE A 346 14.90 12.27 -10.98
C ILE A 346 14.75 10.76 -10.73
N PHE A 347 14.60 10.40 -9.46
CA PHE A 347 14.46 9.04 -8.97
C PHE A 347 13.03 8.81 -8.49
N TRP A 348 12.39 7.74 -8.97
CA TRP A 348 11.01 7.43 -8.65
C TRP A 348 10.88 6.18 -7.81
N GLN A 349 10.24 6.32 -6.67
CA GLN A 349 9.59 5.23 -5.93
C GLN A 349 8.14 5.14 -6.39
N VAL A 350 7.67 3.92 -6.63
CA VAL A 350 6.28 3.67 -7.01
C VAL A 350 5.75 2.50 -6.19
N PRO A 351 5.27 2.75 -4.97
CA PRO A 351 4.98 1.71 -3.97
C PRO A 351 4.05 0.58 -4.44
N TYR A 352 3.23 0.82 -5.48
CA TYR A 352 2.33 -0.18 -6.05
C TYR A 352 3.00 -1.22 -6.96
N HIS A 353 4.20 -0.92 -7.46
CA HIS A 353 4.96 -1.80 -8.36
C HIS A 353 6.28 -2.25 -7.74
N GLU A 354 6.60 -1.78 -6.53
CA GLU A 354 7.82 -2.13 -5.80
C GLU A 354 7.81 -3.61 -5.40
N ALA A 355 8.96 -4.28 -5.57
CA ALA A 355 9.16 -5.63 -5.05
C ALA A 355 9.62 -5.58 -3.58
N GLU A 356 10.36 -4.54 -3.22
CA GLU A 356 10.83 -4.26 -1.87
C GLU A 356 10.45 -2.83 -1.43
N PRO A 357 10.19 -2.58 -0.13
CA PRO A 357 9.85 -1.24 0.33
C PRO A 357 10.94 -0.20 -0.01
N ASN A 358 10.53 0.96 -0.52
CA ASN A 358 11.39 2.10 -0.87
C ASN A 358 12.34 1.82 -2.04
N GLU A 359 12.05 0.81 -2.86
CA GLU A 359 12.82 0.48 -4.05
C GLU A 359 12.64 1.58 -5.11
N VAL A 360 13.74 2.17 -5.56
CA VAL A 360 13.71 3.09 -6.70
C VAL A 360 13.46 2.29 -7.96
N LEU A 361 12.34 2.54 -8.64
CA LEU A 361 11.90 1.77 -9.80
C LEU A 361 12.19 2.45 -11.13
N ALA A 362 12.41 3.76 -11.13
CA ALA A 362 12.84 4.48 -12.32
C ALA A 362 13.84 5.61 -11.99
N LYS A 363 14.72 5.89 -12.93
CA LYS A 363 15.65 7.02 -12.93
C LYS A 363 15.62 7.69 -14.30
N PHE A 364 15.46 9.00 -14.31
CA PHE A 364 15.59 9.84 -15.50
C PHE A 364 16.75 10.79 -15.30
N SER A 365 17.76 10.73 -16.17
CA SER A 365 18.89 11.66 -16.16
C SER A 365 18.71 12.68 -17.27
N PHE A 366 18.94 13.95 -16.95
CA PHE A 366 18.80 15.08 -17.86
C PHE A 366 20.09 15.88 -17.96
N ILE A 367 20.27 16.51 -19.12
CA ILE A 367 21.30 17.50 -19.39
C ILE A 367 20.67 18.73 -20.04
N GLU A 368 21.19 19.89 -19.71
CA GLU A 368 20.92 21.13 -20.40
C GLU A 368 21.85 21.25 -21.62
N GLU A 369 21.24 21.44 -22.79
CA GLU A 369 21.92 21.82 -24.03
C GLU A 369 21.11 22.91 -24.74
N ASP A 370 21.77 24.01 -25.14
CA ASP A 370 21.17 25.15 -25.86
C ASP A 370 19.91 25.75 -25.20
N GLY A 371 19.92 25.84 -23.87
CA GLY A 371 18.82 26.34 -23.05
C GLY A 371 17.63 25.38 -22.97
N LYS A 372 17.82 24.09 -23.29
CA LYS A 372 16.77 23.08 -23.33
C LYS A 372 17.14 21.86 -22.51
N ALA A 373 16.12 21.31 -21.85
CA ALA A 373 16.18 20.02 -21.19
C ALA A 373 16.22 18.88 -22.21
N LEU A 374 17.25 18.05 -22.16
CA LEU A 374 17.35 16.81 -22.92
C LEU A 374 17.44 15.60 -21.98
N ILE A 375 16.72 14.53 -22.33
CA ILE A 375 16.84 13.25 -21.63
C ILE A 375 18.15 12.58 -22.08
N LYS A 376 19.06 12.39 -21.14
CA LYS A 376 20.33 11.69 -21.36
C LYS A 376 20.20 10.19 -21.19
N GLU A 377 19.44 9.77 -20.18
CA GLU A 377 19.29 8.36 -19.82
C GLU A 377 17.94 8.11 -19.16
N GLU A 378 17.32 6.99 -19.51
CA GLU A 378 16.16 6.44 -18.81
C GLU A 378 16.49 5.03 -18.33
N SER A 379 16.25 4.78 -17.05
CA SER A 379 16.43 3.47 -16.44
C SER A 379 15.15 3.05 -15.74
N PHE A 380 14.63 1.88 -16.11
CA PHE A 380 13.52 1.21 -15.45
C PHE A 380 14.01 -0.11 -14.87
N TYR A 381 13.76 -0.33 -13.58
CA TYR A 381 14.04 -1.62 -12.95
C TYR A 381 13.02 -2.66 -13.39
N ASN A 382 13.37 -3.95 -13.30
CA ASN A 382 12.63 -5.06 -13.93
C ASN A 382 11.15 -5.16 -13.51
N THR A 383 10.77 -4.55 -12.40
CA THR A 383 9.40 -4.42 -11.90
C THR A 383 8.53 -3.49 -12.74
N LEU A 384 9.09 -2.50 -13.45
CA LEU A 384 8.39 -1.57 -14.35
C LEU A 384 8.65 -1.82 -15.86
N LYS A 385 9.51 -2.78 -16.22
CA LYS A 385 9.77 -3.17 -17.63
C LYS A 385 8.63 -3.93 -18.29
#